data_AF-A0A2D8URT3-F1
#
_entry.id   AF-A0A2D8URT3-F1
#
_cell.length_a   1.000
_cell.length_b   1.000
_cell.length_c   1.000
_cell.angle_alpha   90.00
_cell.angle_beta   90.00
_cell.angle_gamma   90.00
#
_symmetry.space_group_name_H-M   'P 1'
#
loop_
_entity.id
_entity.type
_entity.pdbx_description
1 polymer ?
#
loop_
_entity_poly.entity_id
_entity_poly.type
_entity_poly.pdbx_seq_one_letter_code
_entity_poly.pdbx_strand_id
1 'polypeptide(L)' 'MHFYDGSFGGMHLIWWFIWLALIIWIFFIPTDIPYQRTKEEKPLDILKKRFAKGEISKEEFEESKNLLNSDN' A
#
# COMPACT_ATOMS: atom_id res chain seq x y z
N MET A 1 10.15 27.27 -44.77
CA MET A 1 9.97 26.38 -43.61
C MET A 1 9.55 27.28 -42.46
N HIS A 2 8.28 27.19 -42.05
CA HIS A 2 7.62 28.20 -41.22
C HIS A 2 8.19 28.21 -39.79
N PHE A 3 8.62 29.39 -39.37
CA PHE A 3 9.10 29.70 -38.04
C PHE A 3 7.95 29.75 -37.03
N TYR A 4 8.31 29.40 -35.81
CA TYR A 4 7.45 29.23 -34.64
C TYR A 4 6.69 30.51 -34.28
N ASP A 5 5.41 30.56 -34.63
CA ASP A 5 4.43 31.44 -34.01
C ASP A 5 3.58 30.60 -33.05
N GLY A 6 4.04 30.49 -31.79
CA GLY A 6 3.47 29.57 -30.82
C GLY A 6 3.70 29.98 -29.38
N SER A 7 3.80 31.29 -29.11
CA SER A 7 4.17 31.83 -27.80
C SER A 7 3.07 31.75 -26.73
N PHE A 8 1.86 31.27 -27.06
CA PHE A 8 0.76 31.15 -26.08
C PHE A 8 0.32 29.71 -25.79
N GLY A 9 0.57 28.77 -26.71
CA GLY A 9 0.24 27.35 -26.53
C GLY A 9 1.33 26.53 -25.83
N GLY A 10 2.61 26.85 -26.08
CA GLY A 10 3.74 26.10 -25.52
C GLY A 10 3.87 26.21 -24.01
N MET A 11 3.58 27.38 -23.44
CA MET A 11 3.68 27.63 -21.99
C MET A 11 2.64 26.85 -21.18
N HIS A 12 1.42 26.70 -21.72
CA HIS A 12 0.35 25.92 -21.09
C HIS A 12 0.60 24.41 -21.17
N LEU A 13 1.22 23.95 -22.27
CA LEU A 13 1.62 22.54 -22.40
C LEU A 13 2.71 22.17 -21.40
N ILE A 14 3.70 23.02 -21.20
CA ILE A 14 4.76 22.81 -20.19
C ILE A 14 4.16 22.69 -18.78
N TRP A 15 3.17 23.52 -18.46
CA TRP A 15 2.44 23.43 -17.19
C TRP A 15 1.73 22.07 -17.01
N TRP A 16 1.08 21.57 -18.06
CA TRP A 16 0.47 20.24 -18.06
C TRP A 16 1.48 19.10 -17.89
N PHE A 17 2.67 19.21 -18.49
CA PHE A 17 3.75 18.23 -18.32
C PHE A 17 4.25 18.15 -16.88
N ILE A 18 4.32 19.29 -16.17
CA ILE A 18 4.71 19.33 -14.75
C ILE A 18 3.68 18.59 -13.89
N TRP A 19 2.39 18.83 -14.12
CA TRP A 19 1.31 18.11 -13.41
C TRP A 19 1.33 16.60 -13.70
N LEU A 20 1.52 16.22 -14.96
CA LEU A 20 1.61 14.81 -15.35
C LEU A 20 2.82 14.12 -14.68
N ALA A 21 3.97 14.80 -14.64
CA ALA A 21 5.16 14.29 -13.98
C ALA A 21 4.95 14.10 -12.47
N LEU A 22 4.26 15.02 -11.79
CA LEU A 22 3.91 14.87 -10.38
C LEU A 22 3.00 13.68 -10.11
N ILE A 23 1.99 13.44 -10.97
CA ILE A 23 1.12 12.27 -10.84
C ILE A 23 1.94 10.98 -10.97
N ILE A 24 2.75 10.87 -12.02
CA ILE A 24 3.61 9.70 -12.24
C ILE A 24 4.55 9.51 -11.05
N TRP A 25 5.15 10.58 -10.53
CA TRP A 25 6.01 10.55 -9.34
C TRP A 25 5.25 9.98 -8.13
N ILE A 26 4.03 10.44 -7.85
CA ILE A 26 3.23 9.95 -6.71
C ILE A 26 2.95 8.44 -6.83
N PHE A 27 2.69 7.94 -8.03
CA PHE A 27 2.47 6.50 -8.26
C PHE A 27 3.76 5.67 -8.26
N PHE A 28 4.89 6.27 -8.63
CA PHE A 28 6.20 5.60 -8.64
C PHE A 28 6.93 5.64 -7.31
N ILE A 29 6.52 6.48 -6.36
CA ILE A 29 6.95 6.31 -4.97
C ILE A 29 6.43 4.94 -4.56
N PRO A 30 7.32 3.96 -4.23
CA PRO A 30 6.90 2.78 -3.52
C PRO A 30 6.46 3.28 -2.15
N THR A 31 5.21 3.72 -2.08
CA THR A 31 4.50 3.72 -0.83
C THR A 31 4.41 2.24 -0.54
N ASP A 32 5.38 1.74 0.24
CA ASP A 32 5.05 0.77 1.27
C ASP A 32 3.82 1.38 1.92
N ILE A 33 2.65 0.91 1.51
CA ILE A 33 1.38 1.26 2.13
C ILE A 33 1.35 0.29 3.31
N PRO A 34 1.86 0.64 4.52
CA PRO A 34 1.60 -0.17 5.70
C PRO A 34 0.09 -0.18 6.02
N TYR A 35 -0.70 0.65 5.34
CA TYR A 35 -2.14 0.76 5.48
C TYR A 35 -2.92 -0.49 5.01
N GLN A 36 -2.25 -1.49 4.43
CA GLN A 36 -2.88 -2.82 4.25
C GLN A 36 -2.69 -3.75 5.46
N ARG A 37 -2.00 -3.33 6.53
CA ARG A 37 -1.98 -4.04 7.82
C ARG A 37 -3.22 -3.78 8.68
N THR A 38 -4.12 -2.90 8.24
CA THR A 38 -5.37 -2.53 8.93
C THR A 38 -6.62 -3.04 8.25
N LYS A 39 -6.51 -3.92 7.24
CA LYS A 39 -7.65 -4.71 6.77
C LYS A 39 -7.87 -5.85 7.76
N GLU A 40 -8.64 -5.55 8.81
CA GLU A 40 -9.08 -6.51 9.83
C GLU A 40 -7.91 -7.29 10.42
N GLU A 41 -7.34 -6.84 11.54
CA GLU A 41 -6.49 -7.71 12.35
C GLU A 41 -7.34 -8.91 12.80
N LYS A 42 -7.43 -9.93 11.94
CA LYS A 42 -8.14 -11.17 12.21
C LYS A 42 -7.54 -11.70 13.52
N PRO A 43 -8.34 -12.31 14.39
CA PRO A 43 -7.84 -12.94 15.60
C PRO A 43 -6.57 -13.80 15.38
N LEU A 44 -6.46 -14.40 14.18
CA LEU A 44 -5.28 -15.12 13.70
C LEU A 44 -3.97 -14.31 13.61
N ASP A 45 -4.01 -13.02 13.24
CA ASP A 45 -2.80 -12.19 13.13
C ASP A 45 -2.31 -11.73 14.51
N ILE A 46 -3.22 -11.48 15.45
CA ILE A 46 -2.86 -11.29 16.87
C ILE A 46 -2.18 -12.55 17.40
N LEU A 47 -2.74 -13.72 17.08
CA LEU A 47 -2.18 -15.02 17.47
C LEU A 47 -0.76 -15.23 16.92
N LYS A 48 -0.54 -14.97 15.62
CA LYS A 48 0.79 -15.06 14.99
C LYS A 48 1.79 -14.11 15.63
N LYS A 49 1.37 -12.89 15.99
CA LYS A 49 2.24 -11.90 16.63
C LYS A 49 2.72 -12.37 18.01
N ARG A 50 1.84 -13.03 18.79
CA ARG A 50 2.19 -13.63 20.10
C ARG A 50 3.10 -14.84 19.94
N PHE A 51 2.85 -15.70 18.95
CA PHE A 51 3.71 -16.83 18.62
C PHE A 51 5.11 -16.37 18.21
N ALA A 52 5.21 -15.35 17.35
CA ALA A 52 6.50 -14.78 16.92
C ALA A 52 7.29 -14.13 18.07
N LYS A 53 6.61 -13.64 19.11
CA LYS A 53 7.23 -13.15 20.33
C LYS A 53 7.65 -14.27 21.30
N GLY A 54 7.25 -15.52 21.05
CA GLY A 54 7.47 -16.64 21.97
C GLY A 54 6.58 -16.59 23.22
N GLU A 55 5.49 -15.82 23.20
CA GLU A 55 4.55 -15.71 24.32
C GLU A 55 3.60 -16.93 24.41
N ILE A 56 3.52 -17.74 23.34
CA ILE A 56 2.68 -18.95 23.26
C ILE A 56 3.45 -20.11 22.64
N SER A 57 3.12 -21.33 23.07
CA SER A 57 3.61 -22.59 22.50
C SER A 57 3.06 -22.81 21.09
N LYS A 58 3.74 -23.67 20.30
CA LYS A 58 3.21 -24.17 19.02
C LYS A 58 1.87 -24.87 19.20
N GLU A 59 1.69 -25.58 20.30
CA GLU A 59 0.46 -26.34 20.59
C GLU A 59 -0.73 -25.39 20.84
N GLU A 60 -0.54 -24.38 21.69
CA GLU A 60 -1.54 -23.36 22.00
C GLU A 60 -1.92 -22.53 20.75
N PHE A 61 -0.94 -22.29 19.87
CA PHE A 61 -1.16 -21.63 18.59
C PHE A 61 -2.06 -22.45 17.66
N GLU A 62 -1.83 -23.76 17.55
CA GLU A 62 -2.65 -24.62 16.68
C GLU A 62 -4.07 -24.82 17.20
N GLU A 63 -4.24 -24.98 18.53
CA GLU A 63 -5.56 -25.09 19.15
C GLU A 63 -6.40 -23.84 18.91
N SER A 64 -5.83 -22.67 19.21
CA SER A 64 -6.51 -21.38 19.01
C SER A 64 -6.79 -21.10 17.54
N LYS A 65 -5.90 -21.50 16.63
CA LYS A 65 -6.12 -21.38 15.17
C LYS A 65 -7.29 -22.24 14.70
N ASN A 66 -7.44 -23.45 15.24
CA ASN A 66 -8.54 -24.35 14.88
C ASN A 66 -9.88 -23.83 15.41
N LEU A 67 -9.92 -23.33 16.66
CA LEU A 67 -11.12 -22.70 17.23
C LEU A 67 -11.59 -21.52 16.37
N LEU A 68 -10.68 -20.61 16.03
CA LEU A 68 -10.99 -19.42 15.24
C LEU A 68 -11.43 -19.70 13.78
N ASN A 69 -11.07 -20.85 13.20
CA ASN A 69 -11.55 -21.25 11.88
C ASN A 69 -12.90 -22.00 11.93
N SER A 70 -13.29 -22.52 13.09
CA SER A 70 -14.55 -23.25 13.27
C SER A 70 -15.75 -22.33 13.53
N ASP A 71 -15.51 -21.08 13.95
CA ASP A 71 -16.54 -20.08 14.27
C ASP A 71 -16.96 -19.21 13.06
N ASN A 72 -16.63 -19.61 11.82
CA ASN A 72 -16.88 -18.85 10.60
C ASN A 72 -17.67 -19.63 9.54
#